data_AF-A0A381WM29-F1
#
_entry.id   AF-A0A381WM29-F1
#
_cell.length_a   1.000
_cell.length_b   1.000
_cell.length_c   1.000
_cell.angle_alpha   90.00
_cell.angle_beta   90.00
_cell.angle_gamma   90.00
#
_symmetry.space_group_name_H-M   'P 1'
#
loop_
_entity.id
_entity.type
_entity.pdbx_description
1 polymer ?
#
loop_
_entity_poly.entity_id
_entity_poly.type
_entity_poly.pdbx_seq_one_letter_code
_entity_poly.pdbx_strand_id
1 'polypeptide(L)'
;MNRPWDKIFFETQSLPGMEAMRECKNCGILPEHGNFSAVTSSKGYKHPNYCIPCVRIQRSKKDHKYDTSERRALTTAMRLERQPWEKVHNYISGVYSKVDYDRADFDKHMESLFESWMTWENNGRGDGHWQIEHKIPRAFFGPHMKEPYDFCEQFQKTWCLENLRPLDAQLNNSKSAKVYLPEGIEDESFLIDCTLEEFKTHVKNWNP
;
A
#
# COMPACT_ATOMS: atom_id res chain seq x y z
N MET A 1 -7.09 23.90 17.77
CA MET A 1 -5.87 24.42 17.10
C MET A 1 -6.19 24.68 15.65
N ASN A 2 -6.12 25.94 15.21
CA ASN A 2 -6.40 26.32 13.81
C ASN A 2 -5.33 25.71 12.89
N ARG A 3 -5.76 24.95 11.87
CA ARG A 3 -4.84 24.32 10.93
C ARG A 3 -4.38 25.37 9.91
N PRO A 4 -3.16 25.27 9.36
CA PRO A 4 -2.57 26.32 8.52
C PRO A 4 -3.38 26.70 7.27
N TRP A 5 -4.29 25.83 6.82
CA TRP A 5 -5.15 26.02 5.64
C TRP A 5 -6.45 26.78 5.93
N ASP A 6 -6.78 27.05 7.19
CA ASP A 6 -8.08 27.64 7.58
C ASP A 6 -8.13 29.18 7.41
N LYS A 7 -7.08 29.83 6.88
CA LYS A 7 -6.95 31.31 6.82
C LYS A 7 -6.89 31.94 5.43
N ILE A 8 -7.13 31.20 4.34
CA ILE A 8 -7.04 31.79 3.00
C ILE A 8 -8.44 32.07 2.43
N PHE A 9 -9.08 33.09 2.98
CA PHE A 9 -10.23 33.75 2.34
C PHE A 9 -9.72 34.63 1.19
N PHE A 10 -10.36 34.53 0.02
CA PHE A 10 -10.01 35.20 -1.22
C PHE A 10 -11.21 36.00 -1.75
N GLU A 11 -10.95 37.11 -2.44
CA GLU A 11 -11.95 37.84 -3.24
C GLU A 11 -11.79 37.45 -4.72
N THR A 12 -12.90 37.12 -5.38
CA THR A 12 -12.98 36.82 -6.82
C THR A 12 -13.58 38.01 -7.55
N GLN A 13 -12.95 38.46 -8.65
CA GLN A 13 -13.56 39.34 -9.63
C GLN A 13 -13.57 38.63 -10.98
N SER A 14 -14.76 38.35 -11.51
CA SER A 14 -14.94 37.78 -12.84
C SER A 14 -15.70 38.77 -13.73
N LEU A 15 -15.13 39.12 -14.89
CA LEU A 15 -15.82 39.84 -15.96
C LEU A 15 -16.28 38.85 -17.05
N PRO A 16 -17.44 39.08 -17.71
CA PRO A 16 -17.98 38.14 -18.70
C PRO A 16 -17.03 38.00 -19.91
N GLY A 17 -16.65 36.76 -20.24
CA GLY A 17 -15.84 36.45 -21.42
C GLY A 17 -14.32 36.44 -21.21
N MET A 18 -13.84 36.62 -19.97
CA MET A 18 -12.43 36.45 -19.62
C MET A 18 -12.25 35.27 -18.65
N GLU A 19 -11.12 34.57 -18.75
CA GLU A 19 -10.76 33.51 -17.82
C GLU A 19 -10.77 34.07 -16.39
N ALA A 20 -11.54 33.47 -15.47
CA ALA A 20 -11.65 33.96 -14.11
C ALA A 20 -10.25 33.98 -13.47
N MET A 21 -9.81 35.13 -12.98
CA MET A 21 -8.50 35.30 -12.35
C MET A 21 -8.64 35.29 -10.85
N ARG A 22 -7.66 34.72 -10.15
CA ARG A 22 -7.67 34.59 -8.71
C ARG A 22 -6.29 34.81 -8.11
N GLU A 23 -6.24 35.57 -7.02
CA GLU A 23 -4.98 35.89 -6.34
C GLU A 23 -4.62 34.85 -5.27
N CYS A 24 -3.46 34.22 -5.39
CA CYS A 24 -2.82 33.47 -4.32
C CYS A 24 -1.90 34.37 -3.51
N LYS A 25 -2.11 34.49 -2.19
CA LYS A 25 -1.25 35.28 -1.29
C LYS A 25 0.25 34.91 -1.28
N ASN A 26 0.61 33.74 -1.83
CA ASN A 26 2.00 33.27 -1.89
C ASN A 26 2.63 33.36 -3.28
N CYS A 27 1.86 33.28 -4.38
CA CYS A 27 2.41 33.27 -5.74
C CYS A 27 1.73 34.22 -6.72
N GLY A 28 0.84 35.10 -6.23
CA GLY A 28 0.21 36.15 -7.02
C GLY A 28 -1.04 35.71 -7.78
N ILE A 29 -1.43 36.52 -8.74
CA ILE A 29 -2.65 36.35 -9.55
C ILE A 29 -2.43 35.28 -10.62
N LEU A 30 -3.33 34.29 -10.66
CA LEU A 30 -3.32 33.18 -11.61
C LEU A 30 -4.72 32.91 -12.16
N PRO A 31 -4.85 32.32 -13.35
CA PRO A 31 -6.12 31.79 -13.83
C PRO A 31 -6.70 30.79 -12.85
N GLU A 32 -7.99 30.91 -12.52
CA GLU A 32 -8.66 30.05 -11.55
C GLU A 32 -8.65 28.59 -12.01
N HIS A 33 -9.02 28.36 -13.27
CA HIS A 33 -9.03 27.05 -13.88
C HIS A 33 -7.61 26.48 -13.96
N GLY A 34 -7.42 25.26 -13.45
CA GLY A 34 -6.14 24.56 -13.49
C GLY A 34 -5.08 24.97 -12.45
N ASN A 35 -5.18 26.17 -11.83
CA ASN A 35 -4.22 26.60 -10.81
C ASN A 35 -4.75 26.53 -9.37
N PHE A 36 -6.06 26.40 -9.19
CA PHE A 36 -6.68 26.23 -7.88
C PHE A 36 -7.52 24.97 -7.83
N SER A 37 -7.50 24.26 -6.70
CA SER A 37 -8.31 23.05 -6.54
C SER A 37 -9.79 23.43 -6.35
N ALA A 38 -10.69 22.72 -7.02
CA ALA A 38 -12.12 22.88 -6.81
C ALA A 38 -12.51 22.64 -5.33
N VAL A 39 -13.44 23.44 -4.82
CA VAL A 39 -13.99 23.31 -3.45
C VAL A 39 -14.68 21.96 -3.25
N THR A 40 -15.23 21.41 -4.32
CA THR A 40 -15.91 20.12 -4.36
C THR A 40 -15.37 19.30 -5.52
N SER A 41 -14.94 18.07 -5.25
CA SER A 41 -14.62 17.13 -6.32
C SER A 41 -15.88 16.70 -7.06
N SER A 42 -15.72 16.17 -8.27
CA SER A 42 -16.79 15.53 -9.05
C SER A 42 -17.48 14.37 -8.31
N LYS A 43 -16.84 13.84 -7.27
CA LYS A 43 -17.37 12.80 -6.37
C LYS A 43 -17.99 13.36 -5.08
N GLY A 44 -18.21 14.67 -4.99
CA GLY A 44 -18.86 15.32 -3.83
C GLY A 44 -17.98 15.54 -2.60
N TYR A 45 -16.69 15.20 -2.66
CA TYR A 45 -15.77 15.45 -1.55
C TYR A 45 -15.40 16.93 -1.45
N LYS A 46 -15.61 17.54 -0.28
CA LYS A 46 -15.18 18.90 0.02
C LYS A 46 -13.68 18.92 0.26
N HIS A 47 -12.90 19.39 -0.70
CA HIS A 47 -11.46 19.60 -0.51
C HIS A 47 -11.20 21.06 -0.13
N PRO A 48 -10.18 21.32 0.71
CA PRO A 48 -9.74 22.68 0.95
C PRO A 48 -9.33 23.32 -0.38
N ASN A 49 -9.81 24.51 -0.66
CA ASN A 49 -9.54 25.24 -1.89
C ASN A 49 -8.13 25.85 -1.84
N TYR A 50 -7.12 25.17 -2.41
CA TYR A 50 -5.72 25.56 -2.35
C TYR A 50 -5.11 25.86 -3.73
N CYS A 51 -4.02 26.62 -3.74
CA CYS A 51 -3.22 26.90 -4.93
C CYS A 51 -2.34 25.68 -5.29
N ILE A 52 -2.60 25.08 -6.46
CA ILE A 52 -1.92 23.88 -6.94
C ILE A 52 -0.40 24.12 -7.13
N PRO A 53 0.05 25.21 -7.79
CA PRO A 53 1.48 25.52 -7.89
C PRO A 53 2.21 25.61 -6.55
N CYS A 54 1.64 26.32 -5.57
CA CYS A 54 2.25 26.45 -4.25
C CYS A 54 2.36 25.10 -3.53
N VAL A 55 1.31 24.28 -3.60
CA VAL A 55 1.33 22.92 -3.02
C VAL A 55 2.35 22.04 -3.74
N ARG A 56 2.49 22.14 -5.08
CA ARG A 56 3.52 21.42 -5.84
C ARG A 56 4.93 21.80 -5.40
N ILE A 57 5.21 23.09 -5.23
CA ILE A 57 6.52 23.57 -4.75
C ILE A 57 6.80 23.09 -3.32
N GLN A 58 5.81 23.17 -2.42
CA GLN A 58 5.96 22.68 -1.05
C GLN A 58 6.19 21.17 -1.01
N ARG A 59 5.44 20.38 -1.79
CA ARG A 59 5.64 18.94 -1.93
C ARG A 59 7.02 18.64 -2.49
N SER A 60 7.45 19.30 -3.57
CA SER A 60 8.80 19.13 -4.13
C SER A 60 9.91 19.43 -3.12
N LYS A 61 9.79 20.49 -2.31
CA LYS A 61 10.76 20.80 -1.23
C LYS A 61 10.75 19.73 -0.13
N LYS A 62 9.57 19.24 0.24
CA LYS A 62 9.38 18.15 1.20
C LYS A 62 10.00 16.86 0.67
N ASP A 63 9.67 16.50 -0.56
CA ASP A 63 10.13 15.31 -1.26
C ASP A 63 11.65 15.37 -1.43
N HIS A 64 12.23 16.46 -1.92
CA HIS A 64 13.69 16.65 -1.98
C HIS A 64 14.35 16.49 -0.60
N LYS A 65 13.78 17.08 0.46
CA LYS A 65 14.28 16.92 1.84
C LYS A 65 14.30 15.46 2.30
N TYR A 66 13.33 14.63 1.89
CA TYR A 66 13.27 13.22 2.28
C TYR A 66 14.00 12.28 1.31
N ASP A 67 14.01 12.59 0.02
CA ASP A 67 14.62 11.84 -1.07
C ASP A 67 16.16 11.96 -1.06
N THR A 68 16.68 13.15 -0.73
CA THR A 68 18.12 13.40 -0.56
C THR A 68 18.59 13.26 0.89
N SER A 69 17.70 12.92 1.84
CA SER A 69 18.16 12.74 3.22
C SER A 69 19.13 11.58 3.26
N GLU A 70 20.39 11.88 3.59
CA GLU A 70 21.42 10.90 3.91
C GLU A 70 20.87 9.83 4.86
N ARG A 71 20.00 10.24 5.79
CA ARG A 71 19.22 9.35 6.66
C ARG A 71 18.39 8.29 5.91
N ARG A 72 17.65 8.64 4.86
CA ARG A 72 16.84 7.67 4.08
C ARG A 72 17.73 6.75 3.26
N ALA A 73 18.81 7.27 2.67
CA ALA A 73 19.80 6.47 1.96
C ALA A 73 20.47 5.46 2.91
N LEU A 74 20.95 5.91 4.07
CA LEU A 74 21.53 5.07 5.12
C LEU A 74 20.52 4.05 5.65
N THR A 75 19.30 4.47 5.99
CA THR A 75 18.27 3.54 6.50
C THR A 75 17.91 2.48 5.47
N THR A 76 17.86 2.87 4.18
CA THR A 76 17.63 1.92 3.09
C THR A 76 18.81 0.97 2.94
N ALA A 77 20.05 1.47 2.96
CA ALA A 77 21.24 0.63 2.90
C ALA A 77 21.30 -0.37 4.06
N MET A 78 21.09 0.08 5.30
CA MET A 78 21.04 -0.77 6.49
C MET A 78 19.92 -1.83 6.41
N ARG A 79 18.74 -1.46 5.91
CA ARG A 79 17.64 -2.43 5.70
C ARG A 79 18.04 -3.49 4.68
N LEU A 80 18.61 -3.08 3.56
CA LEU A 80 18.98 -3.98 2.48
C LEU A 80 20.22 -4.83 2.82
N GLU A 81 21.08 -4.38 3.71
CA GLU A 81 22.16 -5.18 4.31
C GLU A 81 21.58 -6.27 5.23
N ARG A 82 20.60 -5.92 6.05
CA ARG A 82 19.90 -6.87 6.94
C ARG A 82 19.00 -7.84 6.19
N GLN A 83 18.42 -7.40 5.08
CA GLN A 83 17.43 -8.15 4.31
C GLN A 83 17.78 -8.13 2.82
N PRO A 84 18.89 -8.78 2.42
CA PRO A 84 19.37 -8.74 1.04
C PRO A 84 18.35 -9.32 0.06
N TRP A 85 17.54 -10.29 0.49
CA TRP A 85 16.48 -10.90 -0.32
C TRP A 85 15.40 -9.89 -0.75
N GLU A 86 15.15 -8.83 0.03
CA GLU A 86 14.17 -7.79 -0.34
C GLU A 86 14.57 -7.06 -1.62
N LYS A 87 15.88 -6.95 -1.92
CA LYS A 87 16.34 -6.36 -3.19
C LYS A 87 15.87 -7.16 -4.38
N VAL A 88 15.77 -8.47 -4.27
CA VAL A 88 15.39 -9.36 -5.38
C VAL A 88 13.88 -9.52 -5.40
N HIS A 89 13.26 -9.65 -4.22
CA HIS A 89 11.86 -10.01 -4.10
C HIS A 89 10.90 -8.82 -4.34
N ASN A 90 11.36 -7.58 -4.19
CA ASN A 90 10.51 -6.41 -4.40
C ASN A 90 10.32 -6.04 -5.88
N TYR A 91 11.11 -6.62 -6.79
CA TYR A 91 10.96 -6.43 -8.24
C TYR A 91 10.31 -7.63 -8.93
N ILE A 92 9.71 -8.55 -8.16
CA ILE A 92 8.97 -9.68 -8.73
C ILE A 92 7.76 -9.12 -9.48
N SER A 93 7.75 -9.33 -10.79
CA SER A 93 6.58 -9.10 -11.63
C SER A 93 5.93 -10.42 -12.02
N GLY A 94 4.62 -10.38 -12.26
CA GLY A 94 3.87 -11.55 -12.71
C GLY A 94 3.87 -12.70 -11.71
N VAL A 95 3.34 -12.48 -10.50
CA VAL A 95 3.14 -13.55 -9.50
C VAL A 95 2.32 -14.69 -10.09
N TYR A 96 1.25 -14.38 -10.83
CA TYR A 96 0.37 -15.37 -11.47
C TYR A 96 1.05 -16.25 -12.52
N SER A 97 2.28 -15.92 -12.96
CA SER A 97 3.06 -16.81 -13.84
C SER A 97 3.90 -17.83 -13.07
N LYS A 98 3.93 -17.74 -11.73
CA LYS A 98 4.82 -18.48 -10.81
C LYS A 98 4.06 -19.37 -9.83
N VAL A 99 2.73 -19.36 -9.90
CA VAL A 99 1.82 -20.07 -8.98
C VAL A 99 0.79 -20.87 -9.77
N ASP A 100 0.12 -21.80 -9.09
CA ASP A 100 -0.82 -22.79 -9.65
C ASP A 100 -2.27 -22.28 -9.82
N TYR A 101 -2.46 -20.96 -9.77
CA TYR A 101 -3.77 -20.31 -9.92
C TYR A 101 -3.65 -19.04 -10.76
N ASP A 102 -4.74 -18.64 -11.40
CA ASP A 102 -4.77 -17.42 -12.20
C ASP A 102 -5.37 -16.22 -11.46
N ARG A 103 -5.49 -15.09 -12.17
CA ARG A 103 -6.06 -13.88 -11.57
C ARG A 103 -7.52 -14.06 -11.16
N ALA A 104 -8.32 -14.82 -11.90
CA ALA A 104 -9.73 -15.02 -11.62
C ALA A 104 -9.92 -15.91 -10.38
N ASP A 105 -9.08 -16.94 -10.21
CA ASP A 105 -9.06 -17.76 -9.00
C ASP A 105 -8.73 -16.93 -7.76
N PHE A 106 -7.73 -16.04 -7.87
CA PHE A 106 -7.36 -15.10 -6.82
C PHE A 106 -8.51 -14.16 -6.46
N ASP A 107 -9.12 -13.51 -7.46
CA ASP A 107 -10.20 -12.55 -7.22
C ASP A 107 -11.39 -13.25 -6.53
N LYS A 108 -11.78 -14.44 -7.01
CA LYS A 108 -12.84 -15.26 -6.40
C LYS A 108 -12.52 -15.67 -4.96
N HIS A 109 -11.28 -16.08 -4.68
CA HIS A 109 -10.85 -16.42 -3.33
C HIS A 109 -10.95 -15.22 -2.39
N MET A 110 -10.43 -14.06 -2.79
CA MET A 110 -10.47 -12.84 -1.98
C MET A 110 -11.91 -12.37 -1.72
N GLU A 111 -12.75 -12.37 -2.74
CA GLU A 111 -14.18 -12.00 -2.62
C GLU A 111 -14.94 -12.93 -1.68
N SER A 112 -14.61 -14.23 -1.68
CA SER A 112 -15.23 -15.20 -0.77
C SER A 112 -14.90 -14.94 0.71
N LEU A 113 -13.83 -14.18 0.98
CA LEU A 113 -13.37 -13.80 2.30
C LEU A 113 -13.69 -12.35 2.67
N PHE A 114 -14.31 -11.58 1.78
CA PHE A 114 -14.67 -10.19 2.07
C PHE A 114 -15.71 -10.09 3.18
N GLU A 115 -15.43 -9.21 4.14
CA GLU A 115 -16.45 -8.71 5.05
C GLU A 115 -17.41 -7.76 4.32
N SER A 116 -18.59 -7.53 4.89
CA SER A 116 -19.65 -6.71 4.27
C SER A 116 -19.24 -5.28 3.86
N TRP A 117 -18.15 -4.75 4.42
CA TRP A 117 -17.63 -3.42 4.12
C TRP A 117 -16.48 -3.41 3.09
N MET A 118 -15.94 -4.58 2.74
CA MET A 118 -14.79 -4.71 1.83
C MET A 118 -15.27 -4.79 0.38
N THR A 119 -14.65 -3.99 -0.49
CA THR A 119 -14.88 -4.01 -1.94
C THR A 119 -13.56 -3.76 -2.65
N TRP A 120 -13.46 -4.06 -3.95
CA TRP A 120 -12.23 -3.78 -4.69
C TRP A 120 -11.86 -2.29 -4.71
N GLU A 121 -12.85 -1.40 -4.60
CA GLU A 121 -12.67 0.06 -4.58
C GLU A 121 -12.00 0.58 -3.30
N ASN A 122 -12.09 -0.13 -2.17
CA ASN A 122 -11.42 0.24 -0.92
C ASN A 122 -10.23 -0.66 -0.58
N ASN A 123 -9.65 -1.35 -1.57
CA ASN A 123 -8.31 -1.93 -1.44
C ASN A 123 -7.27 -0.79 -1.34
N GLY A 124 -6.50 -0.72 -0.25
CA GLY A 124 -5.58 0.39 -0.08
C GLY A 124 -4.95 0.54 1.30
N ARG A 125 -4.68 1.79 1.70
CA ARG A 125 -4.03 2.13 2.97
C ARG A 125 -4.92 3.06 3.78
N GLY A 126 -4.95 2.87 5.08
CA GLY A 126 -5.63 3.77 6.02
C GLY A 126 -6.95 3.20 6.50
N ASP A 127 -7.68 4.03 7.25
CA ASP A 127 -8.97 3.67 7.84
C ASP A 127 -10.01 3.32 6.76
N GLY A 128 -10.83 2.30 7.01
CA GLY A 128 -11.87 1.83 6.09
C GLY A 128 -11.36 1.20 4.79
N HIS A 129 -10.09 0.79 4.76
CA HIS A 129 -9.48 0.08 3.63
C HIS A 129 -9.00 -1.30 4.06
N TRP A 130 -8.97 -2.25 3.11
CA TRP A 130 -8.38 -3.56 3.33
C TRP A 130 -7.11 -3.73 2.49
N GLN A 131 -6.30 -4.71 2.86
CA GLN A 131 -5.08 -5.13 2.17
C GLN A 131 -5.01 -6.64 2.05
N ILE A 132 -4.22 -7.11 1.09
CA ILE A 132 -3.83 -8.51 1.02
C ILE A 132 -2.89 -8.77 2.20
N GLU A 133 -3.34 -9.60 3.13
CA GLU A 133 -2.53 -10.11 4.21
C GLU A 133 -2.02 -11.51 3.87
N HIS A 134 -0.78 -11.77 4.27
CA HIS A 134 -0.21 -13.10 4.29
C HIS A 134 -0.27 -13.60 5.74
N LYS A 135 -1.02 -14.69 5.99
CA LYS A 135 -1.22 -15.25 7.34
C LYS A 135 0.14 -15.56 7.97
N ILE A 136 1.00 -16.26 7.22
CA ILE A 136 2.44 -16.33 7.46
C ILE A 136 3.14 -15.28 6.58
N PRO A 137 3.80 -14.27 7.18
CA PRO A 137 4.32 -13.12 6.44
C PRO A 137 5.37 -13.48 5.38
N ARG A 138 5.34 -12.77 4.24
CA ARG A 138 6.42 -12.85 3.22
C ARG A 138 7.83 -12.65 3.78
N ALA A 139 7.98 -11.83 4.82
CA ALA A 139 9.28 -11.58 5.45
C ALA A 139 9.86 -12.82 6.15
N PHE A 140 9.00 -13.77 6.57
CA PHE A 140 9.41 -15.05 7.14
C PHE A 140 10.02 -15.97 6.07
N PHE A 141 9.34 -16.11 4.91
CA PHE A 141 9.83 -16.96 3.81
C PHE A 141 10.95 -16.34 2.99
N GLY A 142 11.05 -15.01 2.94
CA GLY A 142 12.01 -14.29 2.10
C GLY A 142 13.47 -14.76 2.20
N PRO A 143 14.05 -14.93 3.40
CA PRO A 143 15.40 -15.47 3.55
C PRO A 143 15.61 -16.88 2.98
N HIS A 144 14.53 -17.63 2.77
CA HIS A 144 14.54 -19.04 2.37
C HIS A 144 14.20 -19.26 0.88
N MET A 145 13.88 -18.21 0.13
CA MET A 145 13.68 -18.30 -1.33
C MET A 145 15.02 -18.33 -2.05
N LYS A 146 15.67 -19.49 -2.05
CA LYS A 146 17.01 -19.70 -2.64
C LYS A 146 16.95 -20.14 -4.10
N GLU A 147 15.79 -20.60 -4.55
CA GLU A 147 15.52 -21.10 -5.89
C GLU A 147 14.78 -20.05 -6.72
N PRO A 148 14.87 -20.07 -8.07
CA PRO A 148 13.97 -19.29 -8.91
C PRO A 148 12.49 -19.52 -8.58
N TYR A 149 11.70 -18.45 -8.67
CA TYR A 149 10.35 -18.41 -8.11
C TYR A 149 9.38 -19.43 -8.68
N ASP A 150 9.51 -19.78 -9.96
CA ASP A 150 8.60 -20.72 -10.65
C ASP A 150 8.58 -22.10 -9.97
N PHE A 151 9.63 -22.46 -9.23
CA PHE A 151 9.79 -23.74 -8.53
C PHE A 151 10.22 -23.60 -7.07
N CYS A 152 10.23 -22.38 -6.53
CA CYS A 152 10.61 -22.16 -5.15
C CYS A 152 9.42 -22.43 -4.22
N GLU A 153 9.47 -23.51 -3.44
CA GLU A 153 8.39 -23.84 -2.49
C GLU A 153 8.09 -22.71 -1.51
N GLN A 154 9.12 -22.00 -1.01
CA GLN A 154 8.91 -20.89 -0.08
C GLN A 154 8.18 -19.71 -0.74
N PHE A 155 8.40 -19.50 -2.04
CA PHE A 155 7.63 -18.55 -2.83
C PHE A 155 6.18 -19.03 -3.01
N GLN A 156 5.98 -20.32 -3.34
CA GLN A 156 4.66 -20.91 -3.51
C GLN A 156 3.85 -20.88 -2.20
N LYS A 157 4.45 -21.21 -1.04
CA LYS A 157 3.83 -21.08 0.28
C LYS A 157 3.47 -19.63 0.63
N THR A 158 4.33 -18.68 0.25
CA THR A 158 4.04 -17.26 0.44
C THR A 158 2.75 -16.87 -0.29
N TRP A 159 2.61 -17.29 -1.55
CA TRP A 159 1.56 -16.82 -2.45
C TRP A 159 0.40 -17.79 -2.65
N CYS A 160 0.36 -18.95 -2.01
CA CYS A 160 -0.81 -19.84 -2.11
C CYS A 160 -2.05 -19.17 -1.51
N LEU A 161 -3.22 -19.45 -2.08
CA LEU A 161 -4.47 -18.80 -1.68
C LEU A 161 -4.79 -19.03 -0.20
N GLU A 162 -4.47 -20.19 0.35
CA GLU A 162 -4.69 -20.53 1.76
C GLU A 162 -3.91 -19.63 2.74
N ASN A 163 -2.79 -19.07 2.30
CA ASN A 163 -1.99 -18.10 3.06
C ASN A 163 -2.44 -16.65 2.85
N LEU A 164 -3.29 -16.38 1.85
CA LEU A 164 -3.75 -15.04 1.53
C LEU A 164 -5.17 -14.80 2.04
N ARG A 165 -5.39 -13.64 2.66
CA ARG A 165 -6.73 -13.15 3.02
C ARG A 165 -6.83 -11.64 2.90
N PRO A 166 -8.03 -11.07 2.70
CA PRO A 166 -8.26 -9.66 2.95
C PRO A 166 -8.19 -9.40 4.46
N LEU A 167 -7.54 -8.32 4.87
CA LEU A 167 -7.53 -7.86 6.25
C LEU A 167 -7.64 -6.34 6.29
N ASP A 168 -8.29 -5.80 7.32
CA ASP A 168 -8.26 -4.35 7.59
C ASP A 168 -6.82 -3.83 7.55
N ALA A 169 -6.62 -2.70 6.85
CA ALA A 169 -5.29 -2.18 6.59
C ALA A 169 -4.58 -1.75 7.89
N GLN A 170 -5.31 -1.26 8.90
CA GLN A 170 -4.70 -0.88 10.18
C GLN A 170 -4.31 -2.12 10.99
N LEU A 171 -5.15 -3.16 11.00
CA LEU A 171 -4.82 -4.44 11.62
C LEU A 171 -3.61 -5.10 10.93
N ASN A 172 -3.57 -5.14 9.60
CA ASN A 172 -2.45 -5.67 8.85
C ASN A 172 -1.14 -4.94 9.17
N ASN A 173 -1.17 -3.59 9.20
CA ASN A 173 -0.01 -2.79 9.58
C ASN A 173 0.43 -3.06 11.03
N SER A 174 -0.52 -3.28 11.94
CA SER A 174 -0.24 -3.58 13.36
C SER A 174 0.32 -4.99 13.57
N LYS A 175 -0.13 -5.96 12.76
CA LYS A 175 0.42 -7.33 12.72
C LYS A 175 1.87 -7.35 12.27
N SER A 176 2.23 -6.51 11.29
CA SER A 176 3.59 -6.43 10.76
C SER A 176 4.08 -7.80 10.27
N ALA A 177 5.36 -8.13 10.49
CA ALA A 177 5.97 -9.41 10.12
C ALA A 177 5.91 -10.47 11.23
N LYS A 178 4.99 -10.35 12.19
CA LYS A 178 4.84 -11.34 13.26
C LYS A 178 4.33 -12.66 12.69
N VAL A 179 5.01 -13.74 13.07
CA VAL A 179 4.61 -15.11 12.78
C VAL A 179 3.74 -15.60 13.93
N TYR A 180 2.56 -16.09 13.58
CA TYR A 180 1.72 -16.87 14.49
C TYR A 180 1.71 -18.30 13.94
N LEU A 181 1.82 -19.30 14.80
CA LEU A 181 1.84 -20.70 14.36
C LEU A 181 0.41 -21.25 14.24
N PRO A 182 0.09 -22.05 13.21
CA PRO A 182 -1.14 -22.81 13.15
C PRO A 182 -1.27 -23.80 14.32
N GLU A 183 -2.50 -24.17 14.65
CA GLU A 183 -2.77 -25.12 15.74
C GLU A 183 -2.04 -26.46 15.52
N GLY A 184 -1.39 -26.95 16.57
CA GLY A 184 -0.59 -28.18 16.53
C GLY A 184 0.84 -28.02 16.01
N ILE A 185 1.26 -26.81 15.60
CA ILE A 185 2.64 -26.52 15.23
C ILE A 185 3.29 -25.73 16.37
N GLU A 186 4.38 -26.27 16.91
CA GLU A 186 5.13 -25.66 18.02
C GLU A 186 6.41 -24.94 17.57
N ASP A 187 6.91 -25.25 16.38
CA ASP A 187 8.16 -24.72 15.85
C ASP A 187 7.95 -24.09 14.46
N GLU A 188 8.49 -22.88 14.27
CA GLU A 188 8.52 -22.17 13.00
C GLU A 188 9.30 -22.94 11.91
N SER A 189 10.29 -23.76 12.28
CA SER A 189 11.07 -24.57 11.34
C SER A 189 10.18 -25.49 10.48
N PHE A 190 9.09 -25.99 11.06
CA PHE A 190 8.10 -26.79 10.34
C PHE A 190 7.55 -26.06 9.10
N LEU A 191 7.25 -24.75 9.22
CA LEU A 191 6.69 -23.97 8.11
C LEU A 191 7.66 -23.87 6.92
N ILE A 192 8.96 -23.92 7.20
CA ILE A 192 10.02 -23.94 6.16
C ILE A 192 10.15 -25.34 5.57
N ASP A 193 10.20 -26.38 6.42
CA ASP A 193 10.60 -27.72 6.02
C ASP A 193 9.45 -28.59 5.46
N CYS A 194 8.20 -28.30 5.81
CA CYS A 194 7.04 -29.03 5.30
C CYS A 194 6.89 -28.84 3.77
N THR A 195 6.16 -29.73 3.13
CA THR A 195 5.78 -29.57 1.71
C THR A 195 4.75 -28.46 1.53
N LEU A 196 4.55 -27.98 0.30
CA LEU A 196 3.49 -27.02 -0.03
C LEU A 196 2.10 -27.53 0.38
N GLU A 197 1.80 -28.81 0.15
CA GLU A 197 0.47 -29.38 0.43
C GLU A 197 0.21 -29.56 1.92
N GLU A 198 1.22 -29.93 2.70
CA GLU A 198 1.15 -29.92 4.17
C GLU A 198 0.91 -28.49 4.69
N PHE A 199 1.67 -27.52 4.18
CA PHE A 199 1.49 -26.12 4.53
C PHE A 199 0.07 -25.64 4.24
N LYS A 200 -0.43 -25.83 3.01
CA LYS A 200 -1.81 -25.50 2.60
C LYS A 200 -2.83 -26.12 3.56
N THR A 201 -2.64 -27.39 3.93
CA THR A 201 -3.53 -28.10 4.86
C THR A 201 -3.62 -27.42 6.23
N HIS A 202 -2.48 -27.02 6.81
CA HIS A 202 -2.45 -26.35 8.11
C HIS A 202 -3.01 -24.93 8.06
N VAL A 203 -2.80 -24.18 6.97
CA VAL A 203 -3.22 -22.77 6.90
C VAL A 203 -4.63 -22.55 6.38
N LYS A 204 -5.24 -23.53 5.68
CA LYS A 204 -6.53 -23.39 4.99
C LYS A 204 -7.66 -22.84 5.87
N ASN A 205 -7.86 -23.44 7.05
CA ASN A 205 -8.92 -23.07 7.97
C ASN A 205 -8.42 -22.31 9.22
N TRP A 206 -7.14 -21.96 9.23
CA TRP A 206 -6.51 -21.26 10.33
C TRP A 206 -6.60 -19.74 10.15
N ASN A 207 -6.90 -19.04 11.25
CA ASN A 207 -7.17 -17.61 11.28
C ASN A 207 -6.43 -16.95 12.45
N PRO A 208 -5.20 -16.45 12.24
CA PRO A 208 -4.41 -15.78 13.27
C PRO A 208 -4.82 -14.33 13.54
#